data_AF-A0A938AL11-F1
#
_entry.id   AF-A0A938AL11-F1
#
_cell.length_a   1.000
_cell.length_b   1.000
_cell.length_c   1.000
_cell.angle_alpha   90.00
_cell.angle_beta   90.00
_cell.angle_gamma   90.00
#
_symmetry.space_group_name_H-M   'P 1'
#
loop_
_entity.id
_entity.type
_entity.pdbx_description
1 polymer ?
#
loop_
_entity_poly.entity_id
_entity_poly.type
_entity_poly.pdbx_seq_one_letter_code
_entity_poly.pdbx_strand_id
1 'polypeptide(L)'
;MLGYFHCEKLCGVARMSLLRAAQKAGLSAGADYIFVAVSIDPAEASDAARHARDIDAAAAAPVGTPDGFHYLTGKPDDIRAIVEAVGYNYRDGQRPNTFIHPIGAVVVTPSGVISGYLSAIGSAPGEISSAVRAAATESVTPPASPALLLCFDFDSTTGRYTFAIIKLLRLGALVTSLALAAILYREFRKGARA
;
A
#
# COMPACT_ATOMS: atom_id res chain seq x y z
N MET A 1 5.93 -1.29 -7.26
CA MET A 1 5.68 -0.82 -5.88
C MET A 1 6.83 0.11 -5.49
N LEU A 2 6.50 1.27 -4.92
CA LEU A 2 7.50 2.22 -4.39
C LEU A 2 7.49 2.14 -2.85
N GLY A 3 8.67 2.21 -2.25
CA GLY A 3 8.91 2.14 -0.81
C GLY A 3 10.41 2.25 -0.54
N TYR A 4 10.94 1.71 0.55
CA TYR A 4 12.39 1.62 0.79
C TYR A 4 12.69 0.35 1.60
N PHE A 5 13.85 -0.26 1.38
CA PHE A 5 14.19 -1.62 1.81
C PHE A 5 14.57 -1.74 3.28
N HIS A 6 15.20 -0.71 3.87
CA HIS A 6 15.53 -0.62 5.30
C HIS A 6 14.33 -0.23 6.17
N CYS A 7 13.13 -0.12 5.60
CA CYS A 7 11.93 0.15 6.38
C CYS A 7 11.61 -1.01 7.32
N GLU A 8 11.87 -0.81 8.62
CA GLU A 8 11.52 -1.75 9.70
C GLU A 8 10.01 -1.84 9.99
N LYS A 9 9.20 -1.10 9.24
CA LYS A 9 7.75 -0.99 9.44
C LYS A 9 6.99 -1.83 8.42
N LEU A 10 6.31 -1.16 7.49
CA LEU A 10 5.27 -1.77 6.68
C LEU A 10 5.71 -2.11 5.24
N CYS A 11 6.83 -1.58 4.73
CA CYS A 11 7.22 -1.81 3.34
C CYS A 11 7.48 -3.29 3.05
N GLY A 12 8.22 -3.99 3.91
CA GLY A 12 8.43 -5.44 3.78
C GLY A 12 7.13 -6.24 3.83
N VAL A 13 6.26 -5.92 4.80
CA VAL A 13 4.95 -6.58 4.97
C VAL A 13 4.03 -6.34 3.77
N ALA A 14 3.97 -5.11 3.28
CA ALA A 14 3.16 -4.71 2.13
C ALA A 14 3.62 -5.44 0.85
N ARG A 15 4.93 -5.54 0.65
CA ARG A 15 5.52 -6.25 -0.47
C ARG A 15 5.17 -7.74 -0.45
N MET A 16 5.38 -8.39 0.70
CA MET A 16 4.99 -9.79 0.91
C MET A 16 3.48 -10.00 0.76
N SER A 17 2.66 -9.07 1.22
CA SER A 17 1.19 -9.11 1.11
C SER A 17 0.75 -9.15 -0.35
N LEU A 18 1.30 -8.28 -1.20
CA LEU A 18 1.04 -8.29 -2.64
C LEU A 18 1.46 -9.61 -3.30
N LEU A 19 2.68 -10.07 -3.02
CA LEU A 19 3.20 -11.31 -3.60
C LEU A 19 2.33 -12.52 -3.23
N ARG A 20 1.93 -12.63 -1.96
CA ARG A 20 1.03 -13.70 -1.49
C ARG A 20 -0.36 -13.60 -2.10
N ALA A 21 -0.89 -12.40 -2.24
CA ALA A 21 -2.21 -12.19 -2.83
C ALA A 21 -2.20 -12.52 -4.32
N ALA A 22 -1.13 -12.18 -5.06
CA ALA A 22 -0.93 -12.59 -6.44
C ALA A 22 -0.81 -14.12 -6.59
N GLN A 23 -0.04 -14.78 -5.70
CA GLN A 23 0.03 -16.24 -5.64
C GLN A 23 -1.36 -16.87 -5.41
N LYS A 24 -2.13 -16.37 -4.43
CA LYS A 24 -3.49 -16.86 -4.18
C LYS A 24 -4.44 -16.61 -5.35
N ALA A 25 -4.13 -15.64 -6.20
CA ALA A 25 -4.87 -15.36 -7.43
C ALA A 25 -4.48 -16.29 -8.59
N GLY A 26 -3.51 -17.18 -8.39
CA GLY A 26 -3.01 -18.11 -9.42
C GLY A 26 -2.10 -17.44 -10.45
N LEU A 27 -1.58 -16.24 -10.17
CA LEU A 27 -0.69 -15.50 -11.07
C LEU A 27 0.76 -15.83 -10.80
N SER A 28 1.56 -15.99 -11.85
CA SER A 28 2.99 -16.26 -11.80
C SER A 28 3.81 -15.06 -12.25
N ALA A 29 4.77 -14.62 -11.42
CA ALA A 29 5.69 -13.56 -11.82
C ALA A 29 6.62 -14.03 -12.95
N GLY A 30 6.90 -13.16 -13.93
CA GLY A 30 7.64 -13.48 -15.14
C GLY A 30 6.82 -14.15 -16.25
N ALA A 31 5.63 -14.66 -15.94
CA ALA A 31 4.69 -15.19 -16.93
C ALA A 31 3.46 -14.27 -17.11
N ASP A 32 2.78 -13.94 -16.00
CA ASP A 32 1.55 -13.13 -16.03
C ASP A 32 1.81 -11.65 -15.71
N TYR A 33 2.84 -11.36 -14.92
CA TYR A 33 3.21 -10.00 -14.52
C TYR A 33 4.69 -9.91 -14.16
N ILE A 34 5.24 -8.70 -14.17
CA ILE A 34 6.57 -8.41 -13.64
C ILE A 34 6.42 -7.62 -12.35
N PHE A 35 7.06 -8.09 -11.27
CA PHE A 35 7.08 -7.38 -10.01
C PHE A 35 8.30 -6.49 -9.91
N VAL A 36 8.09 -5.17 -9.82
CA VAL A 36 9.18 -4.20 -9.64
C VAL A 36 9.01 -3.50 -8.29
N ALA A 37 9.98 -3.64 -7.40
CA ALA A 37 10.10 -2.87 -6.17
C ALA A 37 11.20 -1.83 -6.31
N VAL A 38 10.86 -0.56 -6.14
CA VAL A 38 11.78 0.57 -6.31
C VAL A 38 11.94 1.29 -4.97
N SER A 39 13.19 1.47 -4.55
CA SER A 39 13.50 2.28 -3.37
C SER A 39 13.37 3.78 -3.68
N ILE A 40 12.75 4.52 -2.77
CA ILE A 40 12.68 5.98 -2.75
C ILE A 40 13.79 6.60 -1.90
N ASP A 41 14.58 5.78 -1.20
CA ASP A 41 15.71 6.24 -0.39
C ASP A 41 16.99 6.25 -1.24
N PRO A 42 17.53 7.44 -1.60
CA PRO A 42 18.76 7.52 -2.39
C PRO A 42 20.01 7.05 -1.62
N ALA A 43 19.93 6.87 -0.29
CA ALA A 43 21.00 6.32 0.51
C ALA A 43 21.08 4.79 0.43
N GLU A 44 20.03 4.12 -0.07
CA GLU A 44 20.03 2.67 -0.20
C GLU A 44 20.89 2.18 -1.35
N ALA A 45 21.77 1.24 -1.04
CA ALA A 45 22.63 0.60 -2.02
C ALA A 45 22.06 -0.75 -2.50
N SER A 46 22.70 -1.28 -3.53
CA SER A 46 22.28 -2.52 -4.21
C SER A 46 22.23 -3.76 -3.29
N ASP A 47 22.96 -3.75 -2.18
CA ASP A 47 22.92 -4.80 -1.15
C ASP A 47 21.58 -4.85 -0.42
N ALA A 48 21.02 -3.69 -0.04
CA ALA A 48 19.68 -3.61 0.56
C ALA A 48 18.61 -4.18 -0.39
N ALA A 49 18.69 -3.85 -1.68
CA ALA A 49 17.81 -4.39 -2.72
C ALA A 49 17.94 -5.91 -2.87
N ARG A 50 19.17 -6.44 -2.89
CA ARG A 50 19.43 -7.89 -2.95
C ARG A 50 18.88 -8.60 -1.71
N HIS A 51 19.16 -8.07 -0.53
CA HIS A 51 18.69 -8.63 0.72
C HIS A 51 17.15 -8.68 0.78
N ALA A 52 16.51 -7.58 0.39
CA ALA A 52 15.06 -7.51 0.29
C ALA A 52 14.52 -8.56 -0.69
N ARG A 53 15.12 -8.70 -1.88
CA ARG A 53 14.75 -9.73 -2.87
C ARG A 53 14.83 -11.13 -2.27
N ASP A 54 15.91 -11.45 -1.58
CA ASP A 54 16.14 -12.80 -1.04
C ASP A 54 15.12 -13.16 0.05
N ILE A 55 14.77 -12.19 0.92
CA ILE A 55 13.68 -12.35 1.90
C ILE A 55 12.35 -12.66 1.20
N ASP A 56 12.01 -11.91 0.16
CA ASP A 56 10.74 -12.07 -0.54
C ASP A 56 10.69 -13.34 -1.37
N ALA A 57 11.78 -13.70 -2.03
CA ALA A 57 11.89 -14.93 -2.79
C ALA A 57 11.72 -16.16 -1.89
N ALA A 58 12.34 -16.15 -0.70
CA ALA A 58 12.15 -17.19 0.30
C ALA A 58 10.69 -17.27 0.79
N ALA A 59 9.99 -16.13 0.86
CA ALA A 59 8.60 -16.07 1.27
C ALA A 59 7.59 -16.40 0.14
N ALA A 60 8.01 -16.35 -1.14
CA ALA A 60 7.16 -16.46 -2.33
C ALA A 60 7.36 -17.76 -3.14
N ALA A 61 8.23 -18.69 -2.71
CA ALA A 61 8.50 -19.91 -3.47
C ALA A 61 7.26 -20.85 -3.59
N PRO A 62 6.91 -21.39 -4.78
CA PRO A 62 7.45 -21.20 -6.13
C PRO A 62 6.41 -20.55 -7.06
N VAL A 63 6.21 -19.23 -7.00
CA VAL A 63 5.26 -18.55 -7.90
C VAL A 63 5.95 -17.48 -8.72
N GLY A 64 6.75 -17.95 -9.67
CA GLY A 64 7.37 -17.11 -10.69
C GLY A 64 8.79 -17.53 -11.06
N THR A 65 9.33 -16.91 -12.11
CA THR A 65 10.72 -17.06 -12.52
C THR A 65 11.61 -16.03 -11.81
N PRO A 66 12.93 -16.30 -11.65
CA PRO A 66 13.88 -15.31 -11.13
C PRO A 66 13.82 -13.96 -11.85
N ASP A 67 13.57 -13.99 -13.17
CA ASP A 67 13.47 -12.81 -14.02
C ASP A 67 12.15 -12.03 -13.84
N GLY A 68 11.18 -12.58 -13.11
CA GLY A 68 9.90 -11.92 -12.82
C GLY A 68 9.97 -10.88 -11.69
N PHE A 69 11.09 -10.78 -10.98
CA PHE A 69 11.25 -9.94 -9.80
C PHE A 69 12.44 -8.99 -9.92
N HIS A 70 12.17 -7.68 -9.92
CA HIS A 70 13.18 -6.64 -9.97
C HIS A 70 13.16 -5.77 -8.71
N TYR A 71 14.34 -5.55 -8.16
CA TYR A 71 14.58 -4.78 -6.95
C TYR A 71 15.58 -3.68 -7.26
N LEU A 72 15.11 -2.44 -7.25
CA LEU A 72 15.83 -1.30 -7.80
C LEU A 72 16.11 -0.25 -6.73
N THR A 73 17.33 0.25 -6.72
CA THR A 73 17.77 1.48 -6.06
C THR A 73 18.21 2.46 -7.15
N GLY A 74 18.27 3.75 -6.85
CA GLY A 74 18.55 4.76 -7.87
C GLY A 74 19.14 6.04 -7.30
N LYS A 75 19.61 6.91 -8.20
CA LYS A 75 20.06 8.25 -7.84
C LYS A 75 18.84 9.15 -7.54
N PRO A 76 19.03 10.25 -6.81
CA PRO A 76 17.94 11.19 -6.51
C PRO A 76 17.13 11.65 -7.72
N ASP A 77 17.78 11.87 -8.87
CA ASP A 77 17.10 12.32 -10.09
C ASP A 77 16.25 11.22 -10.74
N ASP A 78 16.74 9.97 -10.73
CA ASP A 78 15.99 8.80 -11.24
C ASP A 78 14.76 8.52 -10.36
N ILE A 79 14.94 8.61 -9.03
CA ILE A 79 13.87 8.46 -8.05
C ILE A 79 12.81 9.56 -8.26
N ARG A 80 13.24 10.81 -8.46
CA ARG A 80 12.31 11.92 -8.72
C ARG A 80 11.49 11.69 -9.98
N ALA A 81 12.14 11.28 -11.06
CA ALA A 81 11.49 11.03 -12.35
C ALA A 81 10.41 9.93 -12.24
N ILE A 82 10.71 8.80 -11.58
CA ILE A 82 9.72 7.72 -11.46
C ILE A 82 8.57 8.08 -10.51
N VAL A 83 8.88 8.78 -9.42
CA VAL A 83 7.88 9.24 -8.43
C VAL A 83 6.90 10.22 -9.08
N GLU A 84 7.41 11.16 -9.88
CA GLU A 84 6.58 12.10 -10.64
C GLU A 84 5.74 11.40 -11.71
N ALA A 85 6.34 10.51 -12.49
CA ALA A 85 5.68 9.78 -13.56
C ALA A 85 4.47 8.97 -13.08
N VAL A 86 4.55 8.38 -11.87
CA VAL A 86 3.48 7.56 -11.31
C VAL A 86 2.57 8.32 -10.33
N GLY A 87 2.78 9.62 -10.15
CA GLY A 87 2.03 10.47 -9.22
C GLY A 87 2.24 10.10 -7.74
N TYR A 88 3.37 9.49 -7.42
CA TYR A 88 3.75 9.13 -6.06
C TYR A 88 4.22 10.39 -5.33
N ASN A 89 3.75 10.62 -4.11
CA ASN A 89 4.15 11.79 -3.33
C ASN A 89 4.60 11.32 -1.96
N TYR A 90 5.85 11.59 -1.61
CA TYR A 90 6.42 11.27 -0.31
C TYR A 90 7.05 12.49 0.34
N ARG A 91 7.23 12.44 1.65
CA ARG A 91 7.93 13.46 2.44
C ARG A 91 8.75 12.80 3.53
N ASP A 92 9.71 13.53 4.08
CA ASP A 92 10.47 13.05 5.22
C ASP A 92 9.58 12.86 6.46
N GLY A 93 9.89 11.82 7.23
CA GLY A 93 9.25 11.52 8.50
C GLY A 93 9.85 12.33 9.66
N GLN A 94 9.38 12.05 10.87
CA GLN A 94 9.87 12.72 12.08
C GLN A 94 11.25 12.22 12.55
N ARG A 95 11.70 11.08 12.04
CA ARG A 95 12.99 10.48 12.39
C ARG A 95 13.94 10.58 11.19
N PRO A 96 15.26 10.64 11.43
CA PRO A 96 16.24 10.55 10.35
C PRO A 96 16.00 9.29 9.51
N ASN A 97 16.12 9.41 8.19
CA ASN A 97 15.99 8.31 7.22
C ASN A 97 14.65 7.56 7.31
N THR A 98 13.56 8.26 7.69
CA THR A 98 12.20 7.73 7.54
C THR A 98 11.41 8.59 6.57
N PHE A 99 10.49 7.95 5.85
CA PHE A 99 9.69 8.60 4.81
C PHE A 99 8.20 8.31 5.03
N ILE A 100 7.38 9.35 4.94
CA ILE A 100 5.92 9.24 4.91
C ILE A 100 5.50 9.18 3.44
N HIS A 101 4.96 8.04 3.04
CA HIS A 101 4.61 7.76 1.65
C HIS A 101 3.37 6.87 1.52
N PRO A 102 2.69 6.85 0.36
CA PRO A 102 1.63 5.89 0.10
C PRO A 102 2.14 4.44 0.13
N ILE A 103 1.33 3.53 0.67
CA ILE A 103 1.51 2.09 0.51
C ILE A 103 0.56 1.61 -0.58
N GLY A 104 1.11 1.42 -1.77
CA GLY A 104 0.37 0.93 -2.92
C GLY A 104 1.29 0.35 -3.98
N ALA A 105 0.71 -0.49 -4.83
CA ALA A 105 1.32 -0.87 -6.09
C ALA A 105 0.67 -0.09 -7.23
N VAL A 106 1.51 0.41 -8.13
CA VAL A 106 1.09 0.95 -9.42
C VAL A 106 1.03 -0.22 -10.39
N VAL A 107 -0.08 -0.35 -11.10
CA VAL A 107 -0.26 -1.36 -12.15
C VAL A 107 -0.05 -0.67 -13.49
N VAL A 108 0.88 -1.20 -14.28
CA VAL A 108 1.31 -0.60 -15.55
C VAL A 108 1.08 -1.62 -16.66
N THR A 109 0.58 -1.15 -17.80
CA THR A 109 0.39 -1.97 -19.01
C THR A 109 1.73 -2.29 -19.69
N PRO A 110 1.78 -3.29 -20.59
CA PRO A 110 2.98 -3.55 -21.39
C PRO A 110 3.48 -2.34 -22.19
N SER A 111 2.59 -1.45 -22.64
CA SER A 111 2.96 -0.21 -23.32
C SER A 111 3.49 0.91 -22.40
N GLY A 112 3.55 0.67 -21.08
CA GLY A 112 4.06 1.65 -20.11
C GLY A 112 3.00 2.64 -19.60
N VAL A 113 1.71 2.39 -19.87
CA VAL A 113 0.61 3.25 -19.40
C VAL A 113 0.14 2.78 -18.02
N ILE A 114 -0.18 3.72 -17.13
CA ILE A 114 -0.73 3.38 -15.82
C ILE A 114 -2.16 2.84 -16.00
N SER A 115 -2.35 1.56 -15.73
CA SER A 115 -3.65 0.88 -15.78
C SER A 115 -4.46 1.08 -14.51
N GLY A 116 -3.81 1.30 -13.37
CA GLY A 116 -4.47 1.56 -12.10
C GLY A 116 -3.55 1.47 -10.88
N TYR A 117 -4.15 1.47 -9.69
CA TYR A 117 -3.45 1.38 -8.41
C TYR A 117 -4.10 0.33 -7.52
N LEU A 118 -3.28 -0.40 -6.78
CA LEU A 118 -3.70 -1.42 -5.81
C LEU A 118 -3.20 -1.04 -4.42
N SER A 119 -4.02 -1.27 -3.39
CA SER A 119 -3.53 -1.23 -2.02
C SER A 119 -2.55 -2.38 -1.79
N ALA A 120 -1.35 -2.11 -1.29
CA ALA A 120 -0.41 -3.21 -1.06
C ALA A 120 -0.83 -4.10 0.13
N ILE A 121 -1.68 -3.58 1.01
CA ILE A 121 -2.22 -4.28 2.17
C ILE A 121 -3.71 -4.54 1.95
N GLY A 122 -4.13 -5.78 2.14
CA GLY A 122 -5.55 -6.15 2.13
C GLY A 122 -6.19 -6.29 0.74
N SER A 123 -5.42 -6.17 -0.35
CA SER A 123 -5.93 -6.47 -1.70
C SER A 123 -6.39 -7.93 -1.80
N ALA A 124 -7.61 -8.12 -2.30
CA ALA A 124 -8.14 -9.47 -2.51
C ALA A 124 -7.49 -10.13 -3.74
N PRO A 125 -7.31 -11.47 -3.76
CA PRO A 125 -6.75 -12.15 -4.94
C PRO A 125 -7.53 -11.87 -6.25
N GLY A 126 -8.86 -11.75 -6.16
CA GLY A 126 -9.72 -11.41 -7.30
C GLY A 126 -9.47 -9.99 -7.84
N GLU A 127 -9.13 -9.05 -6.96
CA GLU A 127 -8.80 -7.67 -7.33
C GLU A 127 -7.48 -7.62 -8.10
N ILE A 128 -6.45 -8.32 -7.60
CA ILE A 128 -5.13 -8.39 -8.26
C ILE A 128 -5.24 -9.06 -9.64
N SER A 129 -5.90 -10.22 -9.74
CA SER A 129 -6.06 -10.89 -11.04
C SER A 129 -6.87 -10.07 -12.05
N SER A 130 -7.84 -9.29 -11.59
CA SER A 130 -8.60 -8.40 -12.47
C SER A 130 -7.75 -7.24 -12.94
N ALA A 131 -6.96 -6.62 -12.05
CA ALA A 131 -6.05 -5.53 -12.40
C ALA A 131 -4.95 -5.98 -13.38
N VAL A 132 -4.35 -7.16 -13.16
CA VAL A 132 -3.34 -7.71 -14.08
C VAL A 132 -3.93 -8.01 -15.45
N ARG A 133 -5.13 -8.63 -15.52
CA ARG A 133 -5.80 -8.88 -16.80
C ARG A 133 -6.18 -7.61 -17.55
N ALA A 134 -6.70 -6.61 -16.84
CA ALA A 134 -7.02 -5.31 -17.44
C ALA A 134 -5.76 -4.63 -18.00
N ALA A 135 -4.66 -4.66 -17.25
CA ALA A 135 -3.39 -4.12 -17.72
C ALA A 135 -2.84 -4.87 -18.94
N ALA A 136 -3.00 -6.19 -18.99
CA ALA A 136 -2.60 -7.02 -20.12
C ALA A 136 -3.38 -6.72 -21.41
N THR A 137 -4.63 -6.24 -21.29
CA THR A 137 -5.45 -5.80 -22.43
C THR A 137 -5.34 -4.30 -22.70
N GLU A 138 -4.26 -3.64 -22.23
CA GLU A 138 -4.01 -2.20 -22.38
C GLU A 138 -5.16 -1.32 -21.84
N SER A 139 -5.95 -1.86 -20.91
CA SER A 139 -7.13 -1.20 -20.38
C SER A 139 -6.77 -0.38 -19.14
N VAL A 140 -7.28 0.85 -19.09
CA VAL A 140 -7.12 1.74 -17.93
C VAL A 140 -8.38 1.61 -17.07
N THR A 141 -8.21 1.08 -15.87
CA THR A 141 -9.27 1.03 -14.86
C THR A 141 -9.39 2.42 -14.22
N PRO A 142 -10.60 2.93 -13.92
CA PRO A 142 -10.74 4.19 -13.21
C PRO A 142 -9.87 4.19 -11.94
N PRO A 143 -9.12 5.26 -11.65
CA PRO A 143 -8.12 5.25 -10.60
C PRO A 143 -8.76 4.92 -9.26
N ALA A 144 -8.21 3.92 -8.55
CA ALA A 144 -8.48 3.78 -7.13
C ALA A 144 -8.16 5.13 -6.47
N SER A 145 -9.12 5.68 -5.73
CA SER A 145 -8.97 7.02 -5.15
C SER A 145 -7.67 7.11 -4.32
N PRO A 146 -6.79 8.10 -4.58
CA PRO A 146 -5.51 8.28 -3.86
C PRO A 146 -5.65 8.40 -2.33
N ALA A 147 -6.87 8.69 -1.85
CA ALA A 147 -7.20 8.84 -0.44
C ALA A 147 -7.06 7.54 0.39
N LEU A 148 -7.04 6.36 -0.21
CA LEU A 148 -7.03 5.07 0.50
C LEU A 148 -5.65 4.39 0.57
N LEU A 149 -4.63 4.95 -0.06
CA LEU A 149 -3.28 4.37 -0.11
C LEU A 149 -2.36 4.93 0.98
N LEU A 150 -2.89 5.64 1.98
CA LEU A 150 -2.05 6.28 2.99
C LEU A 150 -1.48 5.25 3.98
N CYS A 151 -0.15 5.14 4.00
CA CYS A 151 0.54 4.51 5.11
C CYS A 151 0.55 5.48 6.28
N PHE A 152 -0.34 5.27 7.24
CA PHE A 152 -0.31 6.05 8.45
C PHE A 152 0.88 5.61 9.29
N ASP A 153 1.82 6.53 9.50
CA ASP A 153 2.92 6.38 10.46
C ASP A 153 2.32 6.02 11.83
N PHE A 154 2.47 4.74 12.21
CA PHE A 154 2.06 4.25 13.52
C PHE A 154 3.24 4.44 14.46
N ASP A 155 3.15 5.48 15.28
CA ASP A 155 4.10 5.68 16.36
C ASP A 155 3.88 4.60 17.43
N SER A 156 4.73 3.57 17.39
CA SER A 156 4.72 2.46 18.34
C SER A 156 5.12 2.84 19.77
N THR A 157 5.59 4.07 20.01
CA THR A 157 5.87 4.59 21.36
C THR A 157 4.68 5.32 21.98
N THR A 158 3.75 5.87 21.18
CA THR A 158 2.55 6.54 21.69
C THR A 158 1.25 5.80 21.39
N GLY A 159 1.27 4.75 20.56
CA GLY A 159 0.10 3.95 20.18
C GLY A 159 -0.91 4.72 19.33
N ARG A 160 -0.49 5.81 18.67
CA ARG A 160 -1.37 6.75 17.98
C ARG A 160 -1.20 6.66 16.47
N TYR A 161 -2.31 6.39 15.78
CA TYR A 161 -2.48 6.75 14.36
C TYR A 161 -2.35 8.28 14.20
N THR A 162 -2.00 8.77 13.00
CA THR A 162 -1.88 10.22 12.73
C THR A 162 -2.99 11.02 13.42
N PHE A 163 -2.62 12.17 14.01
CA PHE A 163 -3.53 13.02 14.78
C PHE A 163 -4.88 13.32 14.10
N ALA A 164 -4.91 13.33 12.76
CA ALA A 164 -6.13 13.49 11.97
C ALA A 164 -7.12 12.32 12.15
N ILE A 165 -6.66 11.06 12.07
CA ILE A 165 -7.53 9.88 12.25
C ILE A 165 -8.07 9.82 13.67
N ILE A 166 -7.23 10.08 14.69
CA ILE A 166 -7.69 10.04 16.08
C ILE A 166 -8.77 11.09 16.34
N LYS A 167 -8.63 12.30 15.77
CA LYS A 167 -9.67 13.33 15.87
C LYS A 167 -10.96 12.89 15.18
N LEU A 168 -10.86 12.29 13.99
CA LEU A 168 -12.02 11.82 13.24
C LEU A 168 -12.73 10.66 13.95
N LEU A 169 -11.99 9.66 14.45
CA LEU A 169 -12.52 8.55 15.24
C LEU A 169 -13.17 9.03 16.53
N ARG A 170 -12.56 10.00 17.24
CA ARG A 170 -13.15 10.59 18.44
C ARG A 170 -14.46 11.33 18.12
N LEU A 171 -14.50 12.07 17.02
CA LEU A 171 -15.71 12.75 16.56
C LEU A 171 -16.80 11.72 16.20
N GLY A 172 -16.44 10.68 15.44
CA GLY A 172 -17.36 9.60 15.08
C GLY A 172 -17.89 8.87 16.32
N ALA A 173 -17.04 8.57 17.30
CA ALA A 173 -17.44 7.97 18.56
C ALA A 173 -18.44 8.87 19.31
N LEU A 174 -18.15 10.17 19.41
CA LEU A 174 -19.00 11.13 20.11
C LEU A 174 -20.38 11.28 19.46
N VAL A 175 -20.42 11.36 18.12
CA VAL A 175 -21.68 11.38 17.35
C VAL A 175 -22.48 10.09 17.56
N THR A 176 -21.82 8.94 17.50
CA THR A 176 -22.48 7.63 17.67
C THR A 176 -23.06 7.49 19.08
N SER A 177 -22.29 7.88 20.10
CA SER A 177 -22.74 7.88 21.49
C SER A 177 -23.93 8.81 21.73
N LEU A 178 -23.91 10.02 21.16
CA LEU A 178 -25.04 10.96 21.27
C LEU A 178 -26.29 10.44 20.57
N ALA A 179 -26.15 9.82 19.40
CA ALA A 179 -27.27 9.22 18.70
C ALA A 179 -27.90 8.07 19.51
N LEU A 180 -27.08 7.19 20.08
CA LEU A 180 -27.54 6.12 20.97
C LEU A 180 -28.23 6.67 22.22
N ALA A 181 -27.63 7.67 22.87
CA ALA A 181 -28.22 8.32 24.04
C ALA A 181 -29.56 8.98 23.71
N ALA A 182 -29.68 9.65 22.56
CA ALA A 182 -30.93 10.27 22.11
C ALA A 182 -32.02 9.21 21.83
N ILE A 183 -31.66 8.09 21.21
CA ILE A 183 -32.58 6.97 20.96
C ILE A 183 -33.07 6.38 22.28
N LEU A 184 -32.15 6.02 23.19
CA LEU A 184 -32.50 5.46 24.49
C LEU A 184 -33.37 6.42 25.31
N TYR A 185 -33.00 7.71 25.32
CA TYR A 185 -33.76 8.74 26.01
C TYR A 185 -35.18 8.91 25.46
N ARG A 186 -35.35 8.83 24.13
CA ARG A 186 -36.67 8.89 23.48
C ARG A 186 -37.54 7.70 23.88
N GLU A 187 -36.97 6.50 23.94
CA GLU A 187 -37.72 5.30 24.32
C GLU A 187 -38.05 5.28 25.84
N PHE A 188 -37.14 5.73 26.71
CA PHE A 188 -37.44 5.90 28.14
C PHE A 188 -38.53 6.94 28.39
N ARG A 189 -38.53 8.07 27.67
CA ARG A 189 -39.62 9.07 27.78
C ARG A 189 -40.96 8.57 27.28
N LYS A 190 -40.99 7.66 26.30
CA LYS A 190 -42.24 7.04 25.83
C LYS A 190 -42.77 6.04 26.85
N GLY A 191 -41.90 5.23 27.46
CA GLY A 191 -42.27 4.29 28.51
C GLY A 191 -42.75 4.96 29.80
N ALA A 192 -42.26 6.16 30.12
CA ALA A 192 -42.72 6.93 31.29
C ALA A 192 -44.03 7.72 31.06
N ARG A 193 -44.57 7.71 29.83
CA ARG A 193 -45.83 8.38 29.45
C ARG A 193 -46.97 7.39 29.15
N ALA A 194 -46.69 6.09 29.19
CA ALA A 194 -47.68 5.01 29.14
C ALA A 194 -48.01 4.58 30.58
#